data_AF-A0A9D5G8W0-F1
#
_entry.id   AF-A0A9D5G8W0-F1
#
_cell.length_a   1.000
_cell.length_b   1.000
_cell.length_c   1.000
_cell.angle_alpha   90.00
_cell.angle_beta   90.00
_cell.angle_gamma   90.00
#
_symmetry.space_group_name_H-M   'P 1'
#
loop_
_entity.id
_entity.type
_entity.pdbx_description
1 polymer ?
#
loop_
_entity_poly.entity_id
_entity_poly.type
_entity_poly.pdbx_seq_one_letter_code
_entity_poly.pdbx_strand_id
1 'polypeptide(L)'
;MPFADQLFAFVLRAAPQAFRRTYGAQMRRDFREGLREEREAGGSVGAFLFVLRACADVLLSGWGEYGAMILRDLAFAVRSMRKAPLFSVVVIATLALAIGANATAFSILRAVVLAPLPYPQAGRLVAIDGTLEGVAAFAVPSLDLEAFRKENRTLRAFAGARDTTALWSYRGRVRRMTGVNATQDLFAVLAVRPQLGRFFTEADTHPGAKPAVVLSDAFWRHNFGADPRIIGTQLRIDGVASTVVGSRRADWSNRRRAAT
;
A
#
# COMPACT_ATOMS: atom_id res chain seq x y z
N MET A 1 -53.32 -22.77 -2.49
CA MET A 1 -52.84 -23.00 -1.11
C MET A 1 -51.31 -23.07 -0.96
N PRO A 2 -50.51 -23.76 -1.80
CA PRO A 2 -49.09 -24.02 -1.47
C PRO A 2 -48.14 -22.83 -1.67
N PHE A 3 -48.45 -21.89 -2.56
CA PHE A 3 -47.52 -20.81 -2.92
C PHE A 3 -47.26 -19.80 -1.78
N ALA A 4 -48.30 -19.39 -1.04
CA ALA A 4 -48.15 -18.41 0.05
C ALA A 4 -47.39 -18.99 1.27
N ASP A 5 -47.64 -20.26 1.63
CA ASP A 5 -46.89 -20.95 2.68
C ASP A 5 -45.44 -21.22 2.25
N GLN A 6 -45.20 -21.55 0.97
CA GLN A 6 -43.85 -21.67 0.43
C GLN A 6 -43.09 -20.34 0.43
N LEU A 7 -43.74 -19.23 0.08
CA LEU A 7 -43.15 -17.90 0.10
C LEU A 7 -42.80 -17.47 1.53
N PHE A 8 -43.70 -17.65 2.48
CA PHE A 8 -43.44 -17.34 3.89
C PHE A 8 -42.35 -18.23 4.49
N ALA A 9 -42.34 -19.53 4.17
CA ALA A 9 -41.27 -20.44 4.55
C ALA A 9 -39.91 -20.05 3.94
N PHE A 10 -39.91 -19.50 2.71
CA PHE A 10 -38.71 -18.98 2.06
C PHE A 10 -38.21 -17.70 2.73
N VAL A 11 -39.09 -16.76 3.07
CA VAL A 11 -38.74 -15.53 3.80
C VAL A 11 -38.21 -15.86 5.20
N LEU A 12 -38.86 -16.79 5.90
CA LEU A 12 -38.34 -17.32 7.17
C LEU A 12 -36.95 -17.91 7.02
N ARG A 13 -36.58 -18.47 5.86
CA ARG A 13 -35.22 -18.97 5.64
C ARG A 13 -34.15 -17.88 5.55
N ALA A 14 -34.53 -16.68 5.13
CA ALA A 14 -33.66 -15.51 5.15
C ALA A 14 -33.49 -14.94 6.57
N ALA A 15 -34.41 -15.23 7.49
CA ALA A 15 -34.26 -14.90 8.90
C ALA A 15 -33.12 -15.73 9.54
N PRO A 16 -32.37 -15.16 10.50
CA PRO A 16 -31.20 -15.85 11.02
C PRO A 16 -31.57 -17.13 11.80
N GLN A 17 -30.59 -18.01 12.01
CA GLN A 17 -30.86 -19.40 12.42
C GLN A 17 -31.47 -19.54 13.83
N ALA A 18 -31.03 -18.72 14.79
CA ALA A 18 -31.51 -18.77 16.18
C ALA A 18 -33.03 -18.49 16.34
N PHE A 19 -33.56 -17.49 15.65
CA PHE A 19 -34.96 -17.04 15.66
C PHE A 19 -35.85 -18.02 14.92
N ARG A 20 -35.39 -18.58 13.80
CA ARG A 20 -36.09 -19.71 13.17
C ARG A 20 -36.25 -20.90 14.12
N ARG A 21 -35.23 -21.21 14.92
CA ARG A 21 -35.30 -22.32 15.88
C ARG A 21 -36.30 -22.05 17.00
N THR A 22 -36.33 -20.83 17.52
CA THR A 22 -37.18 -20.47 18.65
C THR A 22 -38.63 -20.17 18.24
N TYR A 23 -38.84 -19.42 17.16
CA TYR A 23 -40.15 -18.87 16.79
C TYR A 23 -40.73 -19.42 15.47
N GLY A 24 -39.92 -20.11 14.65
CA GLY A 24 -40.31 -20.49 13.29
C GLY A 24 -41.50 -21.47 13.20
N ALA A 25 -41.66 -22.37 14.18
CA ALA A 25 -42.80 -23.29 14.21
C ALA A 25 -44.11 -22.61 14.62
N GLN A 26 -44.04 -21.62 15.50
CA GLN A 26 -45.19 -20.83 15.94
C GLN A 26 -45.65 -19.87 14.84
N MET A 27 -44.74 -19.09 14.27
CA MET A 27 -45.06 -18.15 13.18
C MET A 27 -45.71 -18.81 11.96
N ARG A 28 -45.33 -20.05 11.62
CA ARG A 28 -45.95 -20.80 10.52
C ARG A 28 -47.36 -21.30 10.83
N ARG A 29 -47.73 -21.44 12.10
CA ARG A 29 -49.10 -21.76 12.51
C ARG A 29 -49.95 -20.50 12.44
N ASP A 30 -49.49 -19.44 13.10
CA ASP A 30 -50.17 -18.14 13.15
C ASP A 30 -50.39 -17.56 11.74
N PHE A 31 -49.40 -17.67 10.86
CA PHE A 31 -49.52 -17.25 9.45
C PHE A 31 -50.58 -18.04 8.69
N ARG A 32 -50.69 -19.36 8.92
CA ARG A 32 -51.67 -20.22 8.23
C ARG A 32 -53.08 -19.98 8.73
N GLU A 33 -53.25 -19.65 10.01
CA GLU A 33 -54.53 -19.30 10.62
C GLU A 33 -54.99 -17.92 10.14
N GLY A 34 -54.14 -16.89 10.24
CA GLY A 34 -54.50 -15.53 9.78
C GLY A 34 -54.77 -15.43 8.28
N LEU A 35 -54.09 -16.23 7.44
CA LEU A 35 -54.36 -16.26 5.99
C LEU A 35 -55.72 -16.91 5.65
N ARG A 36 -56.25 -17.79 6.51
CA ARG A 36 -57.58 -18.38 6.32
C ARG A 36 -58.67 -17.38 6.67
N GLU A 37 -58.53 -16.71 7.81
CA GLU A 37 -59.49 -15.70 8.28
C GLU A 37 -59.62 -14.52 7.29
N GLU A 38 -58.49 -13.99 6.81
CA GLU A 38 -58.49 -12.88 5.84
C GLU A 38 -59.09 -13.27 4.48
N ARG A 39 -59.08 -14.55 4.10
CA ARG A 39 -59.75 -15.03 2.88
C ARG A 39 -61.25 -15.21 3.04
N GLU A 40 -61.71 -15.52 4.26
CA GLU A 40 -63.12 -15.66 4.59
C GLU A 40 -63.79 -14.29 4.80
N ALA A 41 -63.05 -13.32 5.35
CA ALA A 41 -63.53 -11.97 5.60
C ALA A 41 -63.30 -10.99 4.42
N GLY A 42 -62.22 -11.16 3.66
CA GLY A 42 -61.82 -10.25 2.59
C GLY A 42 -61.45 -11.02 1.32
N GLY A 43 -61.84 -10.50 0.16
CA GLY A 43 -61.44 -11.09 -1.13
C GLY A 43 -59.92 -11.21 -1.29
N SER A 44 -59.49 -11.83 -2.38
CA SER A 44 -58.08 -12.17 -2.70
C SER A 44 -57.02 -11.07 -2.45
N VAL A 45 -57.42 -9.80 -2.44
CA VAL A 45 -56.59 -8.63 -2.13
C VAL A 45 -56.20 -8.53 -0.64
N GLY A 46 -57.11 -8.81 0.30
CA GLY A 46 -56.84 -8.77 1.75
C GLY A 46 -55.82 -9.82 2.16
N ALA A 47 -56.00 -11.05 1.66
CA ALA A 47 -55.04 -12.13 1.82
C ALA A 47 -53.65 -11.80 1.24
N PHE A 48 -53.57 -11.09 0.10
CA PHE A 48 -52.29 -10.69 -0.49
C PHE A 48 -51.56 -9.63 0.36
N LEU A 49 -52.28 -8.61 0.85
CA LEU A 49 -51.73 -7.57 1.71
C LEU A 49 -51.28 -8.14 3.07
N PHE A 50 -52.01 -9.11 3.63
CA PHE A 50 -51.63 -9.84 4.83
C PHE A 50 -50.28 -10.56 4.66
N VAL A 51 -50.10 -11.28 3.54
CA VAL A 51 -48.83 -11.97 3.25
C VAL A 51 -47.67 -10.98 3.13
N LEU A 52 -47.86 -9.86 2.43
CA LEU A 52 -46.83 -8.85 2.27
C LEU A 52 -46.42 -8.24 3.62
N ARG A 53 -47.41 -7.92 4.48
CA ARG A 53 -47.18 -7.38 5.82
C ARG A 53 -46.48 -8.37 6.74
N ALA A 54 -46.91 -9.63 6.76
CA ALA A 54 -46.30 -10.68 7.57
C ALA A 54 -44.84 -10.94 7.16
N CYS A 55 -44.54 -10.94 5.87
CA CYS A 55 -43.18 -11.06 5.36
C CYS A 55 -42.31 -9.85 5.75
N ALA A 56 -42.84 -8.63 5.64
CA ALA A 56 -42.12 -7.42 6.02
C ALA A 56 -41.85 -7.36 7.53
N ASP A 57 -42.81 -7.77 8.36
CA ASP A 57 -42.67 -7.79 9.81
C ASP A 57 -41.61 -8.80 10.26
N VAL A 58 -41.59 -10.01 9.70
CA VAL A 58 -40.55 -11.02 9.97
C VAL A 58 -39.15 -10.51 9.57
N LEU A 59 -39.03 -9.79 8.46
CA LEU A 59 -37.75 -9.26 7.99
C LEU A 59 -37.26 -8.08 8.85
N LEU A 60 -38.13 -7.23 9.37
CA LEU A 60 -37.72 -6.08 10.20
C LEU A 60 -37.49 -6.50 11.65
N SER A 61 -38.45 -7.20 12.24
CA SER A 61 -38.43 -7.65 13.64
C SER A 61 -37.33 -8.69 13.86
N GLY A 62 -37.15 -9.60 12.89
CA GLY A 62 -36.11 -10.62 12.91
C GLY A 62 -34.68 -10.10 12.74
N TRP A 63 -34.44 -8.81 12.46
CA TRP A 63 -33.10 -8.21 12.51
C TRP A 63 -32.94 -7.31 13.74
N GLY A 64 -34.00 -6.62 14.16
CA GLY A 64 -34.01 -5.80 15.38
C GLY A 64 -33.77 -6.63 16.65
N GLU A 65 -34.45 -7.77 16.79
CA GLU A 65 -34.28 -8.65 17.96
C GLU A 65 -32.87 -9.26 18.06
N TYR A 66 -32.26 -9.54 16.91
CA TYR A 66 -30.88 -10.02 16.85
C TYR A 66 -29.86 -8.96 17.21
N GLY A 67 -30.05 -7.73 16.73
CA GLY A 67 -29.23 -6.60 17.15
C GLY A 67 -29.27 -6.44 18.66
N ALA A 68 -30.46 -6.51 19.25
CA ALA A 68 -30.63 -6.45 20.70
C ALA A 68 -29.97 -7.65 21.42
N MET A 69 -30.05 -8.86 20.87
CA MET A 69 -29.37 -10.04 21.41
C MET A 69 -27.84 -9.89 21.38
N ILE A 70 -27.26 -9.49 20.24
CA ILE A 70 -25.82 -9.27 20.09
C ILE A 70 -25.33 -8.18 21.05
N LEU A 71 -26.11 -7.10 21.23
CA LEU A 71 -25.76 -6.04 22.18
C LEU A 71 -25.80 -6.53 23.63
N ARG A 72 -26.78 -7.35 24.00
CA ARG A 72 -26.85 -7.98 25.33
C ARG A 72 -25.67 -8.93 25.55
N ASP A 73 -25.35 -9.76 24.57
CA ASP A 73 -24.22 -10.69 24.62
C ASP A 73 -22.89 -9.94 24.71
N LEU A 74 -22.73 -8.85 23.97
CA LEU A 74 -21.56 -7.97 24.03
C LEU A 74 -21.44 -7.29 25.40
N ALA A 75 -22.53 -6.73 25.93
CA ALA A 75 -22.55 -6.13 27.26
C ALA A 75 -22.24 -7.16 28.35
N PHE A 76 -22.72 -8.40 28.20
CA PHE A 76 -22.40 -9.50 29.09
C PHE A 76 -20.91 -9.88 29.00
N ALA A 77 -20.36 -10.01 27.80
CA ALA A 77 -18.95 -10.31 27.57
C ALA A 77 -18.03 -9.24 28.19
N VAL A 78 -18.34 -7.95 27.97
CA VAL A 78 -17.59 -6.83 28.56
C VAL A 78 -17.69 -6.84 30.09
N ARG A 79 -18.88 -7.11 30.65
CA ARG A 79 -19.05 -7.22 32.11
C ARG A 79 -18.30 -8.42 32.67
N SER A 80 -18.23 -9.53 31.94
CA SER A 80 -17.44 -10.72 32.32
C SER A 80 -15.94 -10.42 32.33
N MET A 81 -15.43 -9.75 31.28
CA MET A 81 -14.03 -9.31 31.21
C MET A 81 -13.63 -8.40 32.39
N ARG A 82 -14.54 -7.51 32.81
CA ARG A 82 -14.31 -6.63 33.97
C ARG A 82 -14.22 -7.39 35.31
N LYS A 83 -14.82 -8.57 35.42
CA LYS A 83 -14.74 -9.42 36.63
C LYS A 83 -13.40 -10.16 36.75
N ALA A 84 -12.69 -10.36 35.65
CA ALA A 84 -11.38 -11.01 35.62
C ALA A 84 -10.39 -10.16 34.80
N PRO A 85 -9.98 -8.98 35.31
CA PRO A 85 -9.21 -8.00 34.55
C PRO A 85 -7.82 -8.51 34.17
N LEU A 86 -7.12 -9.21 35.07
CA LEU A 86 -5.76 -9.70 34.81
C LEU A 86 -5.74 -10.72 33.65
N PHE A 87 -6.62 -11.72 33.70
CA PHE A 87 -6.75 -12.72 32.64
C PHE A 87 -7.10 -12.06 31.30
N SER A 88 -8.09 -11.15 31.31
CA SER A 88 -8.51 -10.44 30.10
C SER A 88 -7.38 -9.62 29.49
N VAL A 89 -6.61 -8.89 30.31
CA VAL A 89 -5.45 -8.10 29.84
C VAL A 89 -4.39 -9.00 29.21
N VAL A 90 -4.04 -10.13 29.83
CA VAL A 90 -3.05 -11.06 29.29
C VAL A 90 -3.50 -11.62 27.94
N VAL A 91 -4.76 -12.05 27.83
CA VAL A 91 -5.31 -12.57 26.57
C VAL A 91 -5.32 -11.50 25.48
N ILE A 92 -5.79 -10.29 25.80
CA ILE A 92 -5.84 -9.16 24.85
C ILE A 92 -4.42 -8.79 24.39
N ALA A 93 -3.46 -8.69 25.32
CA ALA A 93 -2.07 -8.38 25.00
C ALA A 93 -1.44 -9.45 24.11
N THR A 94 -1.72 -10.73 24.37
CA THR A 94 -1.22 -11.84 23.57
C THR A 94 -1.80 -11.80 22.15
N LEU A 95 -3.11 -11.59 21.99
CA LEU A 95 -3.73 -11.41 20.68
C LEU A 95 -3.18 -10.19 19.94
N ALA A 96 -3.07 -9.05 20.64
CA ALA A 96 -2.56 -7.80 20.07
C ALA A 96 -1.12 -7.97 19.57
N LEU A 97 -0.27 -8.67 20.34
CA LEU A 97 1.11 -8.95 19.95
C LEU A 97 1.18 -9.87 18.73
N ALA A 98 0.39 -10.95 18.69
CA ALA A 98 0.36 -11.87 17.56
C ALA A 98 -0.13 -11.19 16.26
N ILE A 99 -1.19 -10.39 16.35
CA ILE A 99 -1.73 -9.64 15.21
C ILE A 99 -0.73 -8.56 14.77
N GLY A 100 -0.17 -7.80 15.72
CA GLY A 100 0.78 -6.73 15.46
C GLY A 100 2.08 -7.22 14.84
N ALA A 101 2.62 -8.35 15.30
CA ALA A 101 3.82 -8.96 14.74
C ALA A 101 3.61 -9.34 13.27
N ASN A 102 2.49 -10.01 12.95
CA ASN A 102 2.16 -10.40 11.58
C ASN A 102 1.91 -9.18 10.66
N ALA A 103 1.17 -8.18 11.15
CA ALA A 103 0.92 -6.95 10.41
C ALA A 103 2.21 -6.16 10.14
N THR A 104 3.14 -6.13 11.11
CA THR A 104 4.44 -5.46 10.98
C THR A 104 5.32 -6.17 9.96
N ALA A 105 5.41 -7.50 10.04
CA ALA A 105 6.17 -8.30 9.08
C ALA A 105 5.68 -8.07 7.65
N PHE A 106 4.36 -8.10 7.43
CA PHE A 106 3.79 -7.83 6.12
C PHE A 106 3.99 -6.37 5.67
N SER A 107 3.93 -5.40 6.60
CA SER A 107 4.18 -3.99 6.30
C SER A 107 5.62 -3.75 5.85
N ILE A 108 6.60 -4.39 6.51
CA ILE A 108 8.02 -4.35 6.12
C ILE A 108 8.22 -5.03 4.77
N LEU A 109 7.67 -6.23 4.59
CA LEU A 109 7.74 -6.95 3.31
C LEU A 109 7.17 -6.09 2.17
N ARG A 110 6.02 -5.46 2.40
CA ARG A 110 5.42 -4.56 1.43
C ARG A 110 6.29 -3.34 1.17
N ALA A 111 6.89 -2.73 2.19
CA ALA A 111 7.72 -1.55 2.03
C ALA A 111 9.06 -1.84 1.32
N VAL A 112 9.65 -3.01 1.56
CA VAL A 112 10.99 -3.38 1.08
C VAL A 112 10.94 -4.12 -0.26
N VAL A 113 10.01 -5.06 -0.41
CA VAL A 113 9.97 -6.00 -1.55
C VAL A 113 8.89 -5.64 -2.56
N LEU A 114 7.67 -5.36 -2.09
CA LEU A 114 6.49 -5.27 -2.98
C LEU A 114 6.09 -3.84 -3.35
N ALA A 115 6.64 -2.82 -2.70
CA ALA A 115 6.31 -1.44 -3.00
C ALA A 115 6.76 -1.14 -4.44
N PRO A 116 5.85 -0.72 -5.33
CA PRO A 116 6.24 -0.37 -6.69
C PRO A 116 7.28 0.74 -6.61
N LEU A 117 8.34 0.63 -7.41
CA LEU A 117 9.34 1.69 -7.49
C LEU A 117 8.62 3.00 -7.83
N PRO A 118 8.97 4.13 -7.19
CA PRO A 118 8.29 5.41 -7.37
C PRO A 118 8.69 6.08 -8.70
N TYR A 119 8.78 5.30 -9.78
CA TYR A 119 9.17 5.75 -11.11
C TYR A 119 7.98 5.61 -12.06
N PRO A 120 7.71 6.63 -12.89
CA PRO A 120 6.77 6.48 -13.98
C PRO A 120 7.17 5.28 -14.84
N GLN A 121 6.22 4.39 -15.13
CA GLN A 121 6.47 3.18 -15.91
C GLN A 121 7.48 2.20 -15.27
N ALA A 122 7.50 2.08 -13.93
CA ALA A 122 8.39 1.14 -13.22
C ALA A 122 8.36 -0.30 -13.76
N GLY A 123 7.22 -0.79 -14.27
CA GLY A 123 7.10 -2.11 -14.89
C GLY A 123 7.82 -2.27 -16.25
N ARG A 124 8.43 -1.21 -16.79
CA ARG A 124 9.24 -1.23 -18.02
C ARG A 124 10.73 -1.05 -17.75
N LEU A 125 11.13 -0.93 -16.48
CA LEU A 125 12.54 -0.81 -16.10
C LEU A 125 13.12 -2.20 -15.86
N VAL A 126 14.26 -2.46 -16.48
CA VAL A 126 15.02 -3.70 -16.33
C VAL A 126 16.38 -3.35 -15.77
N ALA A 127 16.79 -4.04 -14.70
CA ALA A 127 18.15 -3.97 -14.19
C ALA A 127 19.00 -4.99 -14.97
N ILE A 128 20.13 -4.54 -15.49
CA ILE A 128 21.10 -5.39 -16.20
C ILE A 128 22.33 -5.43 -15.31
N ASP A 129 22.60 -6.63 -14.78
CA ASP A 129 23.79 -6.91 -13.99
C ASP A 129 24.66 -7.91 -14.75
N GLY A 130 25.98 -7.76 -14.65
CA GLY A 130 26.92 -8.73 -15.20
C GLY A 130 27.02 -9.93 -14.29
N THR A 131 27.17 -11.12 -14.88
CA THR A 131 27.52 -12.33 -14.13
C THR A 131 28.93 -12.74 -14.56
N LEU A 132 29.87 -12.77 -13.63
CA LEU A 132 31.16 -13.43 -13.82
C LEU A 132 31.07 -14.82 -13.20
N GLU A 133 31.79 -15.82 -13.73
CA GLU A 133 31.76 -17.18 -13.15
C GLU A 133 32.01 -17.15 -11.63
N GLY A 134 31.04 -17.66 -10.87
CA GLY A 134 31.10 -17.70 -9.40
C GLY A 134 30.74 -16.39 -8.67
N VAL A 135 30.51 -15.28 -9.38
CA VAL A 135 30.16 -13.98 -8.78
C VAL A 135 28.94 -13.36 -9.48
N ALA A 136 27.79 -13.42 -8.81
CA ALA A 136 26.58 -12.72 -9.24
C ALA A 136 26.70 -11.20 -8.99
N ALA A 137 26.04 -10.40 -9.85
CA ALA A 137 25.94 -8.94 -9.72
C ALA A 137 27.27 -8.18 -9.84
N PHE A 138 28.13 -8.57 -10.80
CA PHE A 138 29.29 -7.76 -11.16
C PHE A 138 28.84 -6.51 -11.92
N ALA A 139 29.40 -5.34 -11.55
CA ALA A 139 29.09 -4.10 -12.22
C ALA A 139 29.54 -4.17 -13.68
N VAL A 140 28.60 -4.02 -14.62
CA VAL A 140 28.90 -3.96 -16.05
C VAL A 140 29.84 -2.77 -16.32
N PRO A 141 31.03 -2.98 -16.91
CA PRO A 141 31.92 -1.90 -17.27
C PRO A 141 31.21 -0.84 -18.13
N SER A 142 31.53 0.43 -17.90
CA SER A 142 30.96 1.53 -18.68
C SER A 142 31.28 1.44 -20.18
N LEU A 143 32.32 0.69 -20.56
CA LEU A 143 32.68 0.38 -21.96
C LEU A 143 31.62 -0.46 -22.68
N ASP A 144 30.91 -1.33 -21.98
CA ASP A 144 29.92 -2.22 -22.60
C ASP A 144 28.58 -1.52 -22.83
N LEU A 145 28.31 -0.39 -22.14
CA LEU A 145 27.07 0.37 -22.31
C LEU A 145 26.90 0.92 -23.73
N GLU A 146 27.99 1.34 -24.39
CA GLU A 146 27.92 1.78 -25.79
C GLU A 146 27.72 0.61 -26.75
N ALA A 147 28.34 -0.53 -26.48
CA ALA A 147 28.13 -1.76 -27.26
C ALA A 147 26.67 -2.23 -27.14
N PHE A 148 26.12 -2.28 -25.92
CA PHE A 148 24.71 -2.59 -25.68
C PHE A 148 23.77 -1.61 -26.38
N ARG A 149 24.08 -0.31 -26.39
CA ARG A 149 23.28 0.67 -27.14
C ARG A 149 23.29 0.41 -28.65
N LYS A 150 24.42 0.01 -29.22
CA LYS A 150 24.55 -0.27 -30.66
C LYS A 150 23.83 -1.55 -31.08
N GLU A 151 23.84 -2.58 -30.24
CA GLU A 151 23.29 -3.90 -30.57
C GLU A 151 21.83 -4.08 -30.12
N ASN A 152 21.35 -3.26 -29.18
CA ASN A 152 20.01 -3.39 -28.64
C ASN A 152 18.91 -2.95 -29.64
N ARG A 153 17.87 -3.76 -29.73
CA ARG A 153 16.65 -3.48 -30.51
C ARG A 153 15.37 -3.40 -29.68
N THR A 154 15.44 -3.77 -28.40
CA THR A 154 14.26 -4.01 -27.54
C THR A 154 14.06 -2.92 -26.50
N LEU A 155 15.14 -2.41 -25.90
CA LEU A 155 15.08 -1.39 -24.86
C LEU A 155 15.10 0.02 -25.48
N ARG A 156 14.29 0.92 -24.93
CA ARG A 156 14.16 2.29 -25.47
C ARG A 156 15.37 3.18 -25.13
N ALA A 157 15.99 2.96 -23.98
CA ALA A 157 17.11 3.75 -23.48
C ALA A 157 17.89 2.97 -22.42
N PHE A 158 19.17 3.31 -22.26
CA PHE A 158 20.08 2.71 -21.28
C PHE A 158 20.73 3.79 -20.43
N ALA A 159 20.91 3.50 -19.16
CA ALA A 159 21.69 4.33 -18.25
C ALA A 159 22.52 3.46 -17.32
N GLY A 160 23.72 3.94 -17.00
CA GLY A 160 24.57 3.36 -15.96
C GLY A 160 24.33 4.06 -14.63
N ALA A 161 24.26 3.28 -13.56
CA ALA A 161 24.21 3.77 -12.19
C ALA A 161 25.08 2.87 -11.32
N ARG A 162 26.00 3.46 -10.55
CA ARG A 162 26.86 2.75 -9.62
C ARG A 162 26.89 3.45 -8.26
N ASP A 163 26.57 2.71 -7.21
CA ASP A 163 26.70 3.21 -5.85
C ASP A 163 28.16 3.54 -5.53
N THR A 164 28.38 4.69 -4.91
CA THR A 164 29.71 5.16 -4.50
C THR A 164 29.65 5.78 -3.11
N THR A 165 30.73 5.62 -2.35
CA THR A 165 30.93 6.34 -1.08
C THR A 165 32.04 7.36 -1.30
N ALA A 166 31.80 8.61 -0.95
CA ALA A 166 32.72 9.71 -1.17
C ALA A 166 32.77 10.62 0.07
N LEU A 167 33.86 11.33 0.26
CA LEU A 167 33.96 12.45 1.19
C LEU A 167 33.54 13.72 0.47
N TRP A 168 32.62 14.49 1.05
CA TRP A 168 32.43 15.85 0.59
C TRP A 168 32.97 16.86 1.56
N SER A 169 33.42 17.97 1.00
CA SER A 169 33.72 19.16 1.77
C SER A 169 33.10 20.43 1.22
N TYR A 170 32.64 21.26 2.15
CA TYR A 170 32.09 22.58 1.88
C TYR A 170 32.32 23.48 3.09
N ARG A 171 32.88 24.68 2.86
CA ARG A 171 33.19 25.67 3.93
C ARG A 171 33.91 25.06 5.14
N GLY A 172 34.91 24.21 4.89
CA GLY A 172 35.72 23.56 5.92
C GLY A 172 35.05 22.37 6.63
N ARG A 173 33.78 22.06 6.37
CA ARG A 173 33.12 20.85 6.87
C ARG A 173 33.41 19.69 5.95
N VAL A 174 33.93 18.58 6.48
CA VAL A 174 34.14 17.33 5.74
C VAL A 174 33.23 16.26 6.32
N ARG A 175 32.46 15.58 5.47
CA ARG A 175 31.62 14.45 5.89
C ARG A 175 31.63 13.35 4.84
N ARG A 176 31.49 12.11 5.28
CA ARG A 176 31.23 10.98 4.39
C ARG A 176 29.79 11.08 3.86
N MET A 177 29.63 10.84 2.57
CA MET A 177 28.34 10.66 1.93
C MET A 177 28.30 9.34 1.17
N THR A 178 27.10 8.89 0.85
CA THR A 178 26.92 7.92 -0.22
C THR A 178 26.16 8.57 -1.36
N GLY A 179 26.61 8.32 -2.58
CA GLY A 179 26.03 8.84 -3.81
C GLY A 179 25.91 7.74 -4.86
N VAL A 180 25.52 8.15 -6.06
CA VAL A 180 25.42 7.29 -7.23
C VAL A 180 26.14 8.00 -8.36
N ASN A 181 27.16 7.34 -8.93
CA ASN A 181 27.74 7.75 -10.20
C ASN A 181 26.78 7.33 -11.29
N ALA A 182 26.27 8.30 -12.05
CA ALA A 182 25.24 8.09 -13.04
C ALA A 182 25.66 8.64 -14.40
N THR A 183 25.25 7.96 -15.47
CA THR A 183 25.33 8.52 -16.82
C THR A 183 24.27 9.61 -17.01
N GLN A 184 24.46 10.48 -18.00
CA GLN A 184 23.52 11.55 -18.34
C GLN A 184 22.07 11.08 -18.51
N ASP A 185 21.88 9.87 -19.06
CA ASP A 185 20.56 9.34 -19.41
C ASP A 185 19.76 8.78 -18.23
N LEU A 186 20.36 8.64 -17.03
CA LEU A 186 19.70 7.98 -15.89
C LEU A 186 18.37 8.63 -15.54
N PHE A 187 18.34 9.95 -15.45
CA PHE A 187 17.14 10.67 -15.08
C PHE A 187 16.07 10.64 -16.19
N ALA A 188 16.48 10.53 -17.45
CA ALA A 188 15.58 10.37 -18.59
C ALA A 188 14.96 8.96 -18.63
N VAL A 189 15.76 7.91 -18.40
CA VAL A 189 15.31 6.51 -18.28
C VAL A 189 14.30 6.37 -17.14
N LEU A 190 14.56 7.01 -16.01
CA LEU A 190 13.65 7.01 -14.86
C LEU A 190 12.47 7.97 -15.01
N ALA A 191 12.38 8.70 -16.13
CA ALA A 191 11.33 9.67 -16.44
C ALA A 191 11.10 10.71 -15.32
N VAL A 192 12.16 11.11 -14.62
CA VAL A 192 12.10 12.08 -13.53
C VAL A 192 12.49 13.48 -14.00
N ARG A 193 11.97 14.49 -13.31
CA ARG A 193 12.28 15.90 -13.56
C ARG A 193 13.01 16.52 -12.37
N PRO A 194 13.95 17.45 -12.60
CA PRO A 194 14.61 18.15 -11.52
C PRO A 194 13.59 19.01 -10.76
N GLN A 195 13.77 19.14 -9.45
CA GLN A 195 13.00 20.11 -8.66
C GLN A 195 13.61 21.51 -8.72
N LEU A 196 14.92 21.56 -8.93
CA LEU A 196 15.67 22.79 -9.02
C LEU A 196 16.85 22.58 -9.98
N GLY A 197 17.14 23.59 -10.81
CA GLY A 197 18.23 23.54 -11.79
C GLY A 197 17.97 22.53 -12.90
N ARG A 198 19.00 21.77 -13.26
CA ARG A 198 18.98 20.77 -14.33
C ARG A 198 19.61 19.46 -13.89
N PHE A 199 19.37 18.40 -14.66
CA PHE A 199 20.13 17.16 -14.56
C PHE A 199 21.38 17.20 -15.45
N PHE A 200 22.11 16.09 -15.45
CA PHE A 200 23.31 15.91 -16.26
C PHE A 200 23.00 16.02 -17.76
N THR A 201 23.96 16.58 -18.47
CA THR A 201 23.99 16.72 -19.93
C THR A 201 25.27 16.10 -20.47
N GLU A 202 25.37 15.96 -21.79
CA GLU A 202 26.54 15.35 -22.43
C GLU A 202 27.82 16.11 -22.14
N ALA A 203 27.70 17.44 -22.04
CA ALA A 203 28.77 18.34 -21.66
C ALA A 203 29.34 18.07 -20.26
N ASP A 204 28.57 17.44 -19.36
CA ASP A 204 29.01 17.11 -17.99
C ASP A 204 29.61 15.70 -17.88
N THR A 205 29.45 14.85 -18.89
CA THR A 205 29.84 13.43 -18.84
C THR A 205 30.97 13.04 -19.79
N HIS A 206 31.42 13.94 -20.68
CA HIS A 206 32.56 13.68 -21.55
C HIS A 206 33.89 13.60 -20.75
N PRO A 207 34.89 12.84 -21.24
CA PRO A 207 36.21 12.80 -20.61
C PRO A 207 36.82 14.20 -20.51
N GLY A 208 37.17 14.64 -19.30
CA GLY A 208 37.70 15.99 -19.04
C GLY A 208 36.64 17.06 -18.72
N ALA A 209 35.36 16.70 -18.71
CA ALA A 209 34.28 17.59 -18.27
C ALA A 209 34.49 18.09 -16.83
N LYS A 210 33.98 19.29 -16.55
CA LYS A 210 33.85 19.77 -15.17
C LYS A 210 32.84 18.87 -14.44
N PRO A 211 33.21 18.23 -13.33
CA PRO A 211 32.30 17.32 -12.63
C PRO A 211 31.04 18.06 -12.15
N ALA A 212 29.88 17.48 -12.43
CA ALA A 212 28.59 17.99 -12.00
C ALA A 212 28.00 17.10 -10.91
N VAL A 213 27.23 17.69 -9.99
CA VAL A 213 26.55 16.98 -8.90
C VAL A 213 25.08 17.39 -8.86
N VAL A 214 24.20 16.39 -8.71
CA VAL A 214 22.78 16.56 -8.44
C VAL A 214 22.51 16.13 -7.00
N LEU A 215 21.88 17.01 -6.21
CA LEU A 215 21.61 16.76 -4.79
C LEU A 215 20.29 15.99 -4.59
N SER A 216 20.28 15.08 -3.62
CA SER A 216 19.02 14.56 -3.09
C SER A 216 18.28 15.63 -2.29
N ASP A 217 16.95 15.62 -2.30
CA ASP A 217 16.15 16.55 -1.49
C ASP A 217 16.53 16.51 -0.01
N ALA A 218 16.70 15.30 0.56
CA ALA A 218 17.12 15.12 1.94
C ALA A 218 18.51 15.75 2.22
N PHE A 219 19.47 15.56 1.31
CA PHE A 219 20.81 16.14 1.47
C PHE A 219 20.79 17.67 1.34
N TRP A 220 20.00 18.19 0.39
CA TRP A 220 19.83 19.62 0.18
C TRP A 220 19.18 20.31 1.39
N ARG A 221 18.09 19.74 1.93
CA ARG A 221 17.42 20.23 3.14
C ARG A 221 18.32 20.17 4.37
N HIS A 222 18.93 19.01 4.62
CA HIS A 222 19.71 18.79 5.85
C HIS A 222 21.00 19.62 5.89
N ASN A 223 21.69 19.79 4.76
CA ASN A 223 23.01 20.43 4.76
C ASN A 223 22.99 21.89 4.31
N PHE A 224 21.97 22.29 3.56
CA PHE A 224 21.86 23.65 2.98
C PHE A 224 20.53 24.34 3.29
N GLY A 225 19.69 23.77 4.17
CA GLY A 225 18.44 24.41 4.60
C GLY A 225 17.42 24.64 3.48
N ALA A 226 17.50 23.85 2.39
CA ALA A 226 16.71 24.06 1.18
C ALA A 226 16.98 25.41 0.48
N ASP A 227 18.18 25.97 0.60
CA ASP A 227 18.54 27.21 -0.10
C ASP A 227 18.67 26.97 -1.62
N PRO A 228 17.85 27.62 -2.47
CA PRO A 228 17.93 27.46 -3.92
C PRO A 228 19.20 28.06 -4.53
N ARG A 229 19.92 28.93 -3.80
CA ARG A 229 21.19 29.53 -4.23
C ARG A 229 22.35 28.52 -4.28
N ILE A 230 22.10 27.26 -3.89
CA ILE A 230 23.11 26.20 -3.98
C ILE A 230 23.47 25.84 -5.43
N ILE A 231 22.60 26.11 -6.40
CA ILE A 231 22.89 25.84 -7.82
C ILE A 231 24.06 26.71 -8.28
N GLY A 232 25.03 26.11 -8.96
CA GLY A 232 26.28 26.75 -9.37
C GLY A 232 27.36 26.77 -8.28
N THR A 233 27.05 26.34 -7.04
CA THR A 233 28.04 26.27 -5.97
C THR A 233 29.00 25.10 -6.19
N GLN A 234 30.28 25.30 -5.88
CA GLN A 234 31.29 24.24 -5.91
C GLN A 234 31.33 23.49 -4.58
N LEU A 235 31.19 22.17 -4.65
CA LEU A 235 31.44 21.22 -3.57
C LEU A 235 32.68 20.43 -3.93
N ARG A 236 33.52 20.08 -2.96
CA ARG A 236 34.60 19.13 -3.21
C ARG A 236 34.12 17.73 -2.90
N ILE A 237 34.23 16.81 -3.85
CA ILE A 237 33.90 15.39 -3.70
C ILE A 237 35.20 14.61 -3.89
N ASP A 238 35.67 13.92 -2.86
CA ASP A 238 36.99 13.27 -2.81
C ASP A 238 38.14 14.19 -3.27
N GLY A 239 38.04 15.47 -2.87
CA GLY A 239 39.02 16.49 -3.23
C GLY A 239 38.85 17.07 -4.63
N VAL A 240 37.95 16.55 -5.47
CA VAL A 240 37.65 17.09 -6.80
C VAL A 240 36.57 18.16 -6.72
N ALA A 241 36.79 19.31 -7.35
CA ALA A 241 35.81 20.39 -7.37
C ALA A 241 34.66 20.07 -8.35
N SER A 242 33.46 19.91 -7.81
CA SER A 242 32.25 19.56 -8.55
C SER A 242 31.18 20.63 -8.38
N THR A 243 30.50 20.99 -9.48
CA THR A 243 29.48 22.04 -9.47
C THR A 243 28.09 21.44 -9.23
N VAL A 244 27.32 22.04 -8.33
CA VAL A 244 25.93 21.66 -8.12
C VAL A 244 25.08 22.16 -9.28
N VAL A 245 24.53 21.25 -10.09
CA VAL A 245 23.73 21.61 -11.27
C VAL A 245 22.22 21.52 -11.03
N GLY A 246 21.81 20.76 -10.01
CA GLY A 246 20.40 20.58 -9.71
C GLY A 246 20.12 19.83 -8.42
N SER A 247 18.83 19.69 -8.12
CA SER A 247 18.31 18.85 -7.05
C SER A 247 17.15 18.00 -7.58
N ARG A 248 17.01 16.79 -7.03
CA ARG A 248 15.92 15.86 -7.32
C ARG A 248 14.82 15.94 -6.25
N ARG A 249 13.59 15.57 -6.59
CA ARG A 249 12.47 15.53 -5.64
C ARG A 249 12.61 14.46 -4.54
N ALA A 250 11.88 14.67 -3.44
CA ALA A 250 11.88 13.84 -2.23
C ALA A 250 11.24 12.46 -2.43
N ASP A 251 10.20 12.39 -3.26
CA ASP A 251 9.47 11.17 -3.65
C ASP A 251 10.38 10.08 -4.25
N TRP A 252 11.49 10.50 -4.87
CA TRP A 252 12.47 9.64 -5.53
C TRP A 252 13.54 9.02 -4.60
N SER A 253 13.45 9.14 -3.26
CA SER A 253 14.46 8.47 -2.42
C SER A 253 14.46 6.95 -2.68
N ASN A 254 15.62 6.42 -3.11
CA ASN A 254 15.82 4.98 -3.28
C ASN A 254 15.68 4.31 -1.90
N ARG A 255 14.45 3.90 -1.56
CA ARG A 255 14.07 3.36 -0.25
C ARG A 255 14.68 1.99 0.05
N ARG A 256 15.45 1.39 -0.86
CA ARG A 256 16.18 0.14 -0.61
C ARG A 256 17.23 0.25 0.51
N ARG A 257 17.57 1.46 0.98
CA ARG A 257 18.57 1.69 2.03
C ARG A 257 18.03 1.74 3.46
N ALA A 258 16.73 1.52 3.68
CA ALA A 258 16.17 1.52 5.04
C ALA A 258 16.37 0.19 5.81
N ALA A 259 17.03 -0.81 5.22
CA ALA A 259 17.22 -2.13 5.83
C ALA A 259 18.66 -2.64 5.65
N THR A 260 19.64 -1.91 6.19
CA THR A 260 20.95 -2.47 6.52
C THR A 260 21.48 -1.81 7.77
#